data_AF-A0A932C8A3-F1
#
_entry.id   AF-A0A932C8A3-F1
#
_cell.length_a   1.000
_cell.length_b   1.000
_cell.length_c   1.000
_cell.angle_alpha   90.00
_cell.angle_beta   90.00
_cell.angle_gamma   90.00
#
_symmetry.space_group_name_H-M   'P 1'
#
loop_
_entity.id
_entity.type
_entity.pdbx_description
1 polymer ?
#
loop_
_entity_poly.entity_id
_entity_poly.type
_entity_poly.pdbx_seq_one_letter_code
_entity_poly.pdbx_strand_id
1 'polypeptide(L)' 'MRFVFLCGGSLGFALAAAAGWLADRAADRILLDAALGCLAGALLFRWFWTVLVRGLRETILSRQKAAALAAPPGKQH' A
#
# COMPACT_ATOMS: atom_id res chain seq x y z
N MET A 1 0.85 7.72 -7.00
CA MET A 1 0.88 8.29 -5.63
C MET A 1 -0.50 8.72 -5.13
N ARG A 2 -1.29 9.52 -5.88
CA ARG A 2 -2.60 10.06 -5.41
C ARG A 2 -3.64 9.00 -4.99
N PHE A 3 -3.82 7.95 -5.78
CA PHE A 3 -4.83 6.91 -5.50
C PHE A 3 -4.51 6.03 -4.29
N VAL A 4 -3.23 5.84 -3.99
CA VAL A 4 -2.75 5.03 -2.86
C VAL A 4 -3.20 5.62 -1.53
N PHE A 5 -3.19 6.96 -1.42
CA PHE A 5 -3.63 7.66 -0.23
C PHE A 5 -5.16 7.62 -0.06
N LEU A 6 -5.91 7.79 -1.16
CA LEU A 6 -7.37 7.68 -1.13
C LEU A 6 -7.82 6.27 -0.76
N CYS A 7 -7.28 5.22 -1.40
CA CYS A 7 -7.63 3.85 -1.08
C CYS A 7 -7.23 3.47 0.35
N GLY A 8 -6.02 3.83 0.81
CA GLY A 8 -5.58 3.54 2.17
C GLY A 8 -6.41 4.24 3.24
N GLY A 9 -6.75 5.52 3.03
CA GLY A 9 -7.58 6.29 3.95
C GLY A 9 -9.04 5.80 3.98
N SER A 10 -9.64 5.53 2.82
CA SER A 10 -11.02 5.04 2.76
C SER A 10 -11.18 3.62 3.31
N LEU A 11 -10.21 2.72 3.10
CA LEU A 11 -10.21 1.39 3.74
C LEU A 11 -10.06 1.50 5.26
N GLY A 12 -9.13 2.33 5.74
CA GLY A 12 -8.90 2.55 7.17
C GLY A 12 -10.10 3.18 7.88
N PHE A 13 -10.77 4.13 7.21
CA PHE A 13 -12.02 4.73 7.68
C PHE A 13 -13.14 3.69 7.77
N ALA A 14 -13.33 2.89 6.70
CA ALA A 14 -14.37 1.87 6.67
C ALA A 14 -14.17 0.80 7.75
N LEU A 15 -12.92 0.37 7.99
CA LEU A 15 -12.61 -0.62 9.02
C LEU A 15 -12.85 -0.09 10.44
N ALA A 16 -12.42 1.14 10.72
CA ALA A 16 -12.60 1.75 12.03
C ALA A 16 -14.07 2.13 12.31
N ALA A 17 -14.81 2.57 11.28
CA ALA A 17 -16.25 2.78 11.39
C ALA A 17 -17.00 1.46 11.66
N ALA A 18 -16.66 0.38 10.95
CA ALA A 18 -17.24 -0.94 11.18
C ALA A 18 -16.90 -1.50 12.57
N ALA A 19 -15.65 -1.34 13.02
CA ALA A 19 -15.23 -1.75 14.37
C ALA A 19 -15.93 -0.95 15.47
N GLY A 20 -16.11 0.37 15.28
CA GLY A 20 -16.86 1.22 16.20
C GLY A 20 -18.34 0.85 16.28
N TRP A 21 -18.93 0.44 15.16
CA TRP A 21 -20.32 -0.02 15.11
C TRP A 21 -20.50 -1.38 15.79
N LEU A 22 -19.55 -2.31 15.63
CA LEU A 22 -19.53 -3.59 16.35
C LEU A 22 -19.36 -3.43 17.87
N ALA A 23 -18.70 -2.36 18.31
CA ALA A 23 -18.41 -2.09 19.72
C ALA A 23 -19.54 -1.37 20.47
N ASP A 24 -20.71 -1.15 19.84
CA ASP A 24 -21.87 -0.43 20.38
C ASP A 24 -21.50 0.91 21.04
N ARG A 25 -20.50 1.60 20.48
CA ARG A 25 -20.00 2.87 21.02
C ARG A 25 -20.92 4.02 20.60
N ALA A 26 -21.04 5.02 21.48
CA ALA A 26 -21.73 6.27 21.14
C ALA A 26 -21.18 6.87 19.84
N ALA A 27 -22.07 7.34 18.95
CA ALA A 27 -21.75 7.77 17.59
C ALA A 27 -20.64 8.84 17.51
N ASP A 28 -20.55 9.73 18.49
CA ASP A 28 -19.46 10.73 18.62
C ASP A 28 -18.07 10.08 18.70
N ARG A 29 -17.95 8.96 19.43
CA ARG A 29 -16.69 8.23 19.54
C ARG A 29 -16.36 7.43 18.29
N ILE A 30 -17.37 6.95 17.56
CA ILE A 30 -17.18 6.22 16.30
C ILE A 30 -16.57 7.13 15.24
N LEU A 31 -17.03 8.38 15.12
CA LEU A 31 -16.48 9.33 14.15
C LEU A 31 -15.01 9.66 14.43
N LEU A 32 -14.64 9.80 15.71
CA LEU A 32 -13.27 10.07 16.10
C LEU A 32 -12.35 8.87 15.84
N ASP A 33 -12.78 7.65 16.21
CA ASP A 33 -12.06 6.41 15.89
C ASP A 33 -11.93 6.22 14.37
N ALA A 34 -12.98 6.53 13.60
CA ALA A 34 -12.95 6.43 12.14
C ALA A 34 -11.99 7.45 11.50
N ALA A 35 -11.92 8.67 12.02
CA ALA A 35 -10.96 9.68 11.57
C ALA A 35 -9.51 9.28 11.89
N LEU A 36 -9.27 8.71 13.07
CA LEU A 36 -7.97 8.14 13.45
C LEU A 36 -7.61 6.93 12.58
N GLY A 37 -8.57 6.05 12.30
CA GLY A 37 -8.42 4.92 11.39
C GLY A 37 -8.11 5.34 9.96
N CYS A 38 -8.71 6.45 9.49
CA CYS A 38 -8.41 7.04 8.19
C CYS A 38 -6.96 7.54 8.11
N LEU A 39 -6.51 8.29 9.12
CA LEU A 39 -5.13 8.78 9.20
C LEU A 39 -4.12 7.64 9.32
N ALA A 40 -4.39 6.67 10.20
CA ALA A 40 -3.54 5.49 10.40
C ALA A 40 -3.48 4.64 9.13
N GLY A 41 -4.62 4.36 8.49
CA GLY A 41 -4.71 3.61 7.24
C GLY A 41 -3.95 4.30 6.10
N ALA A 42 -4.10 5.62 5.96
CA ALA A 42 -3.37 6.39 4.95
C ALA A 42 -1.85 6.37 5.19
N LEU A 43 -1.39 6.49 6.43
CA LEU A 43 0.03 6.45 6.78
C LEU A 43 0.64 5.07 6.54
N LEU A 44 -0.06 4.01 6.99
CA LEU A 44 0.38 2.63 6.84
C LEU A 44 0.44 2.22 5.37
N PHE A 45 -0.58 2.58 4.58
CA PHE A 45 -0.63 2.26 3.17
C PHE A 45 0.42 3.05 2.36
N ARG A 46 0.74 4.28 2.78
CA ARG A 46 1.87 5.04 2.21
C ARG A 46 3.20 4.38 2.52
N TRP A 47 3.42 3.91 3.75
CA TRP A 47 4.63 3.17 4.13
C TRP A 47 4.74 1.85 3.36
N PHE A 48 3.67 1.07 3.32
CA PHE A 48 3.58 -0.18 2.57
C PHE A 48 3.90 0.02 1.09
N TRP A 49 3.35 1.06 0.47
CA TRP A 49 3.63 1.37 -0.94
C TRP A 49 5.10 1.70 -1.19
N THR A 50 5.76 2.44 -0.28
CA THR A 50 7.20 2.70 -0.37
C THR A 50 8.02 1.42 -0.32
N VAL A 51 7.65 0.47 0.55
CA VAL A 51 8.32 -0.84 0.66
C VAL A 51 8.04 -1.69 -0.59
N LEU A 52 6.79 -1.76 -1.04
CA LEU A 52 6.38 -2.51 -2.23
C LEU A 52 7.09 -2.04 -3.49
N VAL A 53 7.16 -0.72 -3.73
CA VAL A 53 7.85 -0.14 -4.89
C VAL A 53 9.35 -0.42 -4.84
N ARG A 54 9.97 -0.37 -3.65
CA ARG A 54 11.38 -0.74 -3.47
C ARG A 54 11.61 -2.22 -3.83
N GLY A 55 10.81 -3.13 -3.27
CA GLY A 55 10.94 -4.56 -3.55
C GLY A 55 10.64 -4.91 -5.01
N LEU A 56 9.62 -4.28 -5.62
CA LEU A 56 9.30 -4.49 -7.03
C LEU A 56 10.42 -3.98 -7.93
N ARG A 57 11.00 -2.81 -7.63
CA ARG A 57 12.15 -2.28 -8.38
C ARG A 57 13.35 -3.22 -8.28
N GLU A 58 13.66 -3.72 -7.10
CA GLU A 58 14.74 -4.70 -6.90
C GLU A 58 14.48 -6.00 -7.67
N THR A 59 13.24 -6.48 -7.67
CA THR A 59 12.84 -7.70 -8.42
C THR A 59 12.91 -7.49 -9.93
N ILE A 60 12.54 -6.31 -10.43
CA ILE A 60 12.65 -5.99 -11.85
C ILE A 60 14.12 -5.90 -12.25
N LEU A 61 14.95 -5.22 -11.45
CA LEU A 61 16.40 -5.12 -11.70
C LEU A 61 17.08 -6.48 -11.64
N SER A 62 16.69 -7.37 -10.72
CA SER A 62 17.24 -8.72 -10.64
C SER A 62 16.85 -9.55 -11.86
N ARG A 63 15.59 -9.45 -12.32
CA ARG A 63 15.11 -10.10 -13.54
C ARG A 63 15.78 -9.56 -14.80
N GLN A 64 16.00 -8.24 -14.90
CA GLN A 64 16.73 -7.64 -16.02
C GLN A 64 18.19 -8.09 -16.07
N LYS A 65 18.87 -8.18 -14.92
CA LYS A 65 20.23 -8.73 -14.85
C LYS A 65 20.27 -10.21 -15.26
N ALA A 66 19.29 -11.01 -14.82
CA ALA A 66 19.18 -12.40 -15.23
C ALA A 66 18.90 -12.54 -16.74
N ALA A 67 18.04 -11.69 -17.30
CA ALA A 67 17.75 -11.67 -18.74
C ALA A 67 18.94 -11.18 -19.57
N ALA A 68 19.73 -10.22 -19.08
CA ALA A 68 20.94 -9.74 -19.75
C ALA A 68 22.05 -10.80 -19.78
N LEU A 69 22.15 -11.64 -18.75
CA LEU A 69 23.07 -12.78 -18.72
C LEU A 69 22.58 -13.98 -19.55
N ALA A 70 21.27 -14.10 -19.74
CA ALA A 70 20.65 -15.14 -20.56
C ALA A 70 20.56 -14.77 -22.05
N ALA A 71 20.81 -13.51 -22.43
CA ALA A 71 20.95 -13.11 -23.82
C ALA A 71 22.23 -13.76 -24.39
N PRO A 72 22.12 -14.71 -25.34
CA PRO A 72 23.31 -15.27 -25.96
C PRO A 72 24.08 -14.16 -26.69
N PRO A 73 25.43 -14.21 -26.76
CA PRO A 73 26.20 -13.25 -27.52
C PRO A 73 25.71 -13.25 -28.97
N GLY A 74 24.96 -12.20 -29.33
CA GLY A 74 24.45 -12.00 -30.66
C GLY A 74 25.63 -11.95 -31.62
N LYS A 75 25.62 -12.87 -32.58
CA LYS A 75 26.62 -13.01 -33.63
C LYS A 75 26.81 -11.65 -34.31
N GLN A 76 28.01 -11.10 -34.20
CA GLN A 76 28.50 -10.03 -35.06
C GLN A 76 28.63 -10.64 -36.47
N HIS A 77 27.87 -10.10 -37.43
CA HIS A 77 28.02 -10.37 -38.85
C HIS A 77 28.01 -9.06 -39.61
#